data_AF-A0A2V6AQN1-F1
#
_entry.id   AF-A0A2V6AQN1-F1
#
_cell.length_a   1.000
_cell.length_b   1.000
_cell.length_c   1.000
_cell.angle_alpha   90.00
_cell.angle_beta   90.00
_cell.angle_gamma   90.00
#
_symmetry.space_group_name_H-M   'P 1'
#
loop_
_entity.id
_entity.type
_entity.pdbx_description
1 polymer ?
#
loop_
_entity_poly.entity_id
_entity_poly.type
_entity_poly.pdbx_seq_one_letter_code
_entity_poly.pdbx_strand_id
1 'polypeptide(L)'
;PHAGIHQAFSKADTTISQSIRSIVNLIQRPGLIRIGFDDLLSALRSRNGRCLFGFGESDSDNRAHDALAQALKSPLMDRGRTLADSARVLVQVAGGPGMTLSEVEIVMKELDRHVSDETQILFGTAVDGRLGERLTVTIISSFAADEHLPQTQPPMSSAPPMPPAWEQPHEARPKVEVEPEPAPIEDFQSETSPIEEPGLAEVEIAPAPLEEQAPNTVEVLDTAEPPPVITPRRKPAPANEEKVSAEKSTQAKQEVLQFEPVNRGRFEKSEPTIVEGEDLDVPTYLRKKIKVK
;
A
#
# COMPACT_ATOMS: atom_id res chain seq x y z
N PRO A 1 8.47 -32.14 12.25
CA PRO A 1 8.41 -30.77 12.83
C PRO A 1 8.55 -30.83 14.36
N HIS A 2 9.56 -30.14 14.91
CA HIS A 2 9.87 -30.19 16.37
C HIS A 2 9.70 -28.83 17.07
N ALA A 3 9.17 -27.82 16.37
CA ALA A 3 8.90 -26.50 16.94
C ALA A 3 7.69 -26.54 17.89
N GLY A 4 7.75 -25.77 18.98
CA GLY A 4 6.62 -25.61 19.90
C GLY A 4 5.46 -24.86 19.25
N ILE A 5 4.23 -25.11 19.71
CA ILE A 5 3.00 -24.55 19.12
C ILE A 5 3.05 -23.02 19.03
N HIS A 6 3.47 -22.32 20.09
CA HIS A 6 3.64 -20.85 20.08
C HIS A 6 4.64 -20.36 19.03
N GLN A 7 5.73 -21.09 18.80
CA GLN A 7 6.74 -20.74 17.79
C GLN A 7 6.17 -20.94 16.37
N ALA A 8 5.36 -21.98 16.15
CA ALA A 8 4.68 -22.22 14.88
C ALA A 8 3.68 -21.11 14.54
N PHE A 9 2.82 -20.72 15.48
CA PHE A 9 1.88 -19.60 15.30
C PHE A 9 2.61 -18.26 15.09
N SER A 10 3.59 -17.92 15.92
CA SER A 10 4.40 -16.71 15.74
C SER A 10 5.08 -16.64 14.36
N LYS A 11 5.53 -17.78 13.82
CA LYS A 11 6.09 -17.85 12.46
C LYS A 11 5.01 -17.69 11.37
N ALA A 12 3.80 -18.20 11.59
CA ALA A 12 2.66 -17.99 10.69
C ALA A 12 2.25 -16.50 10.67
N ASP A 13 2.08 -15.87 11.84
CA ASP A 13 1.72 -14.45 11.98
C ASP A 13 2.74 -13.53 11.32
N THR A 14 4.03 -13.84 11.48
CA THR A 14 5.14 -13.14 10.80
C THR A 14 4.99 -13.24 9.27
N THR A 15 4.63 -14.42 8.77
CA THR A 15 4.48 -14.68 7.33
C THR A 15 3.27 -13.94 6.76
N ILE A 16 2.12 -14.02 7.44
CA ILE A 16 0.88 -13.30 7.05
C ILE A 16 1.10 -11.78 7.07
N SER A 17 1.73 -11.27 8.14
CA SER A 17 2.08 -9.84 8.25
C SER A 17 2.98 -9.38 7.11
N GLN A 18 3.94 -10.21 6.69
CA GLN A 18 4.79 -9.91 5.55
C GLN A 18 4.00 -9.94 4.23
N SER A 19 3.13 -10.92 4.02
CA SER A 19 2.26 -10.97 2.82
C SER A 19 1.41 -9.72 2.66
N ILE A 20 0.72 -9.30 3.73
CA ILE A 20 -0.11 -8.08 3.72
C ILE A 20 0.74 -6.85 3.45
N ARG A 21 1.88 -6.70 4.13
CA ARG A 21 2.81 -5.58 3.93
C ARG A 21 3.32 -5.50 2.49
N SER A 22 3.67 -6.63 1.87
CA SER A 22 4.14 -6.68 0.48
C SER A 22 3.05 -6.29 -0.52
N ILE A 23 1.81 -6.76 -0.31
CA ILE A 23 0.65 -6.38 -1.15
C ILE A 23 0.35 -4.88 -1.02
N VAL A 24 0.34 -4.35 0.20
CA VAL A 24 0.13 -2.90 0.45
C VAL A 24 1.22 -2.07 -0.20
N ASN A 25 2.49 -2.48 -0.06
CA ASN A 25 3.63 -1.82 -0.72
C ASN A 25 3.50 -1.81 -2.25
N LEU A 26 3.03 -2.91 -2.86
CA LEU A 26 2.83 -3.01 -4.31
C LEU A 26 1.79 -2.00 -4.82
N ILE A 27 0.67 -1.82 -4.10
CA ILE A 27 -0.39 -0.90 -4.52
C ILE A 27 0.01 0.56 -4.25
N GLN A 28 0.57 0.85 -3.07
CA GLN A 28 0.80 2.22 -2.58
C GLN A 28 2.04 2.87 -3.17
N ARG A 29 3.09 2.11 -3.49
CA ARG A 29 4.35 2.69 -3.99
C ARG A 29 4.23 2.97 -5.49
N PRO A 30 4.53 4.19 -5.96
CA PRO A 30 4.68 4.45 -7.38
C PRO A 30 5.94 3.72 -7.87
N GLY A 31 5.77 2.74 -8.76
CA GLY A 31 6.87 2.06 -9.45
C GLY A 31 7.30 2.78 -10.73
N LEU A 32 8.49 2.45 -11.22
CA LEU A 32 8.91 2.77 -12.60
C LEU A 32 8.02 2.04 -13.62
N ILE A 33 7.69 0.77 -13.31
CA ILE A 33 6.64 0.00 -13.98
C ILE A 33 5.63 -0.35 -12.88
N ARG A 34 4.45 0.24 -12.97
CA ARG A 34 3.41 0.13 -11.94
C ARG A 34 2.45 -1.01 -12.26
N ILE A 35 2.28 -1.90 -11.29
CA ILE A 35 1.16 -2.86 -11.25
C ILE A 35 -0.05 -2.14 -10.66
N GLY A 36 -1.19 -2.22 -11.32
CA GLY A 36 -2.45 -1.63 -10.89
C GLY A 36 -3.14 -2.42 -9.77
N PHE A 37 -4.12 -1.79 -9.13
CA PHE A 37 -5.01 -2.54 -8.23
C PHE A 37 -5.89 -3.52 -9.02
N ASP A 38 -6.27 -3.17 -10.26
CA ASP A 38 -7.02 -4.06 -11.15
C ASP A 38 -6.20 -5.28 -11.58
N ASP A 39 -4.89 -5.15 -11.76
CA ASP A 39 -3.98 -6.27 -12.05
C ASP A 39 -3.91 -7.25 -10.87
N LEU A 40 -3.78 -6.73 -9.64
CA LEU A 40 -3.82 -7.52 -8.42
C LEU A 40 -5.19 -8.20 -8.24
N LEU A 41 -6.29 -7.47 -8.47
CA LEU A 41 -7.63 -8.05 -8.42
C LEU A 41 -7.82 -9.11 -9.51
N SER A 42 -7.33 -8.90 -10.72
CA SER A 42 -7.38 -9.86 -11.82
C SER A 42 -6.59 -11.13 -11.50
N ALA A 43 -5.42 -10.99 -10.87
CA ALA A 43 -4.66 -12.12 -10.33
C ALA A 43 -5.44 -12.85 -9.22
N LEU A 44 -6.08 -12.16 -8.28
CA LEU A 44 -6.76 -12.79 -7.14
C LEU A 44 -8.19 -13.31 -7.43
N ARG A 45 -8.86 -12.84 -8.49
CA ARG A 45 -10.24 -13.20 -8.88
C ARG A 45 -10.38 -14.59 -9.53
N SER A 46 -9.66 -15.61 -9.06
CA SER A 46 -9.89 -16.98 -9.50
C SER A 46 -11.03 -17.65 -8.71
N ARG A 47 -11.95 -18.35 -9.41
CA ARG A 47 -13.15 -18.98 -8.80
C ARG A 47 -12.83 -19.99 -7.71
N ASN A 48 -11.65 -20.62 -7.75
CA ASN A 48 -11.21 -21.60 -6.76
C ASN A 48 -10.39 -20.97 -5.61
N GLY A 49 -10.12 -19.66 -5.63
CA GLY A 49 -9.41 -18.91 -4.59
C GLY A 49 -7.97 -19.36 -4.32
N ARG A 50 -7.42 -20.28 -5.14
CA ARG A 50 -6.07 -20.81 -4.95
C ARG A 50 -5.06 -19.79 -5.48
N CYS A 51 -4.20 -19.32 -4.58
CA CYS A 51 -3.06 -18.48 -4.90
C CYS A 51 -1.81 -18.96 -4.17
N LEU A 52 -0.64 -18.63 -4.71
CA LEU A 52 0.67 -18.82 -4.07
C LEU A 52 1.29 -17.46 -3.75
N PHE A 53 2.11 -17.40 -2.70
CA PHE A 53 2.79 -16.17 -2.29
C PHE A 53 4.28 -16.40 -2.00
N GLY A 54 5.13 -15.71 -2.75
CA GLY A 54 6.57 -15.64 -2.56
C GLY A 54 7.01 -14.26 -2.10
N PHE A 55 7.88 -14.19 -1.09
CA PHE A 55 8.60 -12.98 -0.75
C PHE A 55 10.06 -13.31 -0.40
N GLY A 56 10.99 -12.52 -0.93
CA GLY A 56 12.39 -12.55 -0.55
C GLY A 56 13.02 -11.15 -0.56
N GLU A 57 14.10 -11.01 0.20
CA GLU A 57 14.85 -9.77 0.46
C GLU A 57 16.33 -10.13 0.59
N SER A 58 17.20 -9.49 -0.18
CA SER A 58 18.65 -9.66 -0.06
C SER A 58 19.40 -8.34 -0.24
N ASP A 59 20.53 -8.22 0.45
CA ASP A 59 21.56 -7.19 0.34
C ASP A 59 22.93 -7.77 -0.12
N SER A 60 22.96 -9.02 -0.58
CA SER A 60 24.16 -9.67 -1.12
C SER A 60 24.62 -9.08 -2.47
N ASP A 61 25.87 -9.36 -2.86
CA ASP A 61 26.40 -9.01 -4.20
C ASP A 61 25.53 -9.59 -5.33
N ASN A 62 24.89 -10.73 -5.10
CA ASN A 62 23.94 -11.40 -6.01
C ASN A 62 22.48 -11.23 -5.55
N ARG A 63 22.13 -10.10 -4.91
CA ARG A 63 20.82 -9.87 -4.27
C ARG A 63 19.60 -10.17 -5.16
N ALA A 64 19.69 -9.95 -6.46
CA ALA A 64 18.65 -10.33 -7.43
C ALA A 64 18.32 -11.83 -7.40
N HIS A 65 19.35 -12.68 -7.52
CA HIS A 65 19.21 -14.14 -7.52
C HIS A 65 18.80 -14.65 -6.13
N ASP A 66 19.42 -14.13 -5.07
CA ASP A 66 19.17 -14.60 -3.70
C ASP A 66 17.78 -14.22 -3.19
N ALA A 67 17.28 -13.02 -3.50
CA ALA A 67 15.92 -12.60 -3.17
C ALA A 67 14.87 -13.43 -3.93
N LEU A 68 15.10 -13.75 -5.21
CA LEU A 68 14.22 -14.65 -5.95
C LEU A 68 14.26 -16.08 -5.39
N ALA A 69 15.44 -16.62 -5.12
CA ALA A 69 15.60 -17.95 -4.53
C ALA A 69 14.91 -18.06 -3.17
N GLN A 70 14.95 -17.00 -2.35
CA GLN A 70 14.21 -16.93 -1.09
C GLN A 70 12.69 -16.86 -1.32
N ALA A 71 12.23 -16.07 -2.31
CA ALA A 71 10.81 -15.98 -2.66
C ALA A 71 10.23 -17.33 -3.11
N LEU A 72 10.94 -18.06 -3.98
CA LEU A 72 10.56 -19.41 -4.42
C LEU A 72 10.61 -20.43 -3.27
N LYS A 73 11.57 -20.30 -2.36
CA LYS A 73 11.72 -21.15 -1.15
C LYS A 73 10.71 -20.82 -0.05
N SER A 74 9.84 -19.82 -0.23
CA SER A 74 8.72 -19.50 0.67
C SER A 74 7.87 -20.77 0.94
N PRO A 75 7.47 -21.03 2.20
CA PRO A 75 6.55 -22.13 2.52
C PRO A 75 5.22 -22.07 1.75
N LEU A 76 4.82 -20.88 1.29
CA LEU A 76 3.58 -20.62 0.56
C LEU A 76 3.72 -20.74 -0.98
N MET A 77 4.87 -21.21 -1.48
CA MET A 77 5.17 -21.34 -2.92
C MET A 77 5.44 -22.78 -3.40
N ASP A 78 5.39 -23.78 -2.52
CA ASP A 78 5.78 -25.18 -2.81
C ASP A 78 7.08 -25.32 -3.64
N ARG A 79 8.08 -24.49 -3.31
CA ARG A 79 9.37 -24.43 -4.00
C ARG A 79 9.27 -24.09 -5.50
N GLY A 80 8.24 -23.36 -5.90
CA GLY A 80 8.01 -22.94 -7.29
C GLY A 80 7.46 -24.04 -8.22
N ARG A 81 7.26 -25.27 -7.74
CA ARG A 81 6.87 -26.40 -8.61
C ARG A 81 5.48 -26.27 -9.22
N THR A 82 4.56 -25.65 -8.50
CA THR A 82 3.18 -25.38 -8.93
C THR A 82 3.02 -24.02 -9.61
N LEU A 83 4.13 -23.32 -9.88
CA LEU A 83 4.12 -22.05 -10.60
C LEU A 83 3.84 -22.26 -12.12
N ALA A 84 4.27 -23.39 -12.68
CA ALA A 84 3.98 -23.76 -14.07
C ALA A 84 2.48 -23.99 -14.34
N ASP A 85 1.72 -24.43 -13.34
CA ASP A 85 0.25 -24.61 -13.43
C ASP A 85 -0.53 -23.30 -13.18
N SER A 86 0.17 -22.18 -12.93
CA SER A 86 -0.47 -20.89 -12.65
C SER A 86 -0.91 -20.23 -13.96
N ALA A 87 -2.17 -19.79 -14.01
CA ALA A 87 -2.70 -19.05 -15.17
C ALA A 87 -2.20 -17.60 -15.19
N ARG A 88 -1.96 -17.02 -14.01
CA ARG A 88 -1.42 -15.67 -13.84
C ARG A 88 -0.31 -15.66 -12.80
N VAL A 89 0.77 -14.95 -13.10
CA VAL A 89 1.88 -14.72 -12.17
C VAL A 89 2.20 -13.24 -12.16
N LEU A 90 1.98 -12.62 -11.01
CA LEU A 90 2.30 -11.22 -10.74
C LEU A 90 3.65 -11.17 -10.02
N VAL A 91 4.61 -10.41 -10.54
CA VAL A 91 5.94 -10.24 -9.95
C VAL A 91 6.31 -8.77 -9.82
N GLN A 92 6.65 -8.38 -8.60
CA GLN A 92 7.13 -7.05 -8.26
C GLN A 92 8.57 -7.14 -7.77
N VAL A 93 9.48 -6.44 -8.44
CA VAL A 93 10.88 -6.26 -7.99
C VAL A 93 11.03 -4.84 -7.45
N ALA A 94 11.37 -4.70 -6.18
CA ALA A 94 11.59 -3.39 -5.57
C ALA A 94 12.95 -3.31 -4.88
N GLY A 95 13.73 -2.27 -5.18
CA GLY A 95 15.07 -2.05 -4.64
C GLY A 95 15.31 -0.58 -4.29
N GLY A 96 16.49 -0.29 -3.76
CA GLY A 96 16.91 1.10 -3.54
C GLY A 96 17.36 1.82 -4.81
N PRO A 97 17.87 3.07 -4.67
CA PRO A 97 18.27 3.91 -5.81
C PRO A 97 19.40 3.31 -6.67
N GLY A 98 20.20 2.40 -6.10
CA GLY A 98 21.24 1.65 -6.81
C GLY A 98 20.76 0.40 -7.55
N MET A 99 19.45 0.13 -7.62
CA MET A 99 18.91 -1.00 -8.38
C MET A 99 19.05 -0.77 -9.90
N THR A 100 19.54 -1.79 -10.59
CA THR A 100 19.87 -1.76 -12.02
C THR A 100 18.90 -2.60 -12.86
N LEU A 101 18.85 -2.33 -14.17
CA LEU A 101 18.07 -3.13 -15.11
C LEU A 101 18.57 -4.58 -15.21
N SER A 102 19.87 -4.82 -15.07
CA SER A 102 20.47 -6.16 -15.12
C SER A 102 20.00 -7.05 -13.98
N GLU A 103 19.79 -6.49 -12.77
CA GLU A 103 19.21 -7.23 -11.65
C GLU A 103 17.77 -7.64 -11.91
N VAL A 104 16.98 -6.75 -12.52
CA VAL A 104 15.61 -7.06 -12.96
C VAL A 104 15.61 -8.16 -14.03
N GLU A 105 16.50 -8.07 -15.03
CA GLU A 105 16.63 -9.08 -16.10
C GLU A 105 16.96 -10.47 -15.53
N ILE A 106 17.88 -10.54 -14.55
CA ILE A 106 18.23 -11.79 -13.86
C ILE A 106 17.01 -12.40 -13.17
N VAL A 107 16.22 -11.61 -12.43
CA VAL A 107 15.01 -12.10 -11.77
C VAL A 107 14.01 -12.65 -12.79
N MET A 108 13.74 -11.93 -13.87
CA MET A 108 12.76 -12.35 -14.87
C MET A 108 13.21 -13.61 -15.62
N LYS A 109 14.49 -13.70 -16.02
CA LYS A 109 15.06 -14.85 -16.73
C LYS A 109 15.13 -16.13 -15.89
N GLU A 110 15.21 -16.01 -14.57
CA GLU A 110 15.22 -17.14 -13.65
C GLU A 110 13.79 -17.55 -13.24
N LEU A 111 12.88 -16.59 -13.12
CA LEU A 111 11.44 -16.83 -12.96
C LEU A 111 10.86 -17.62 -14.15
N ASP A 112 11.21 -17.22 -15.38
CA ASP A 112 10.76 -17.81 -16.64
C ASP A 112 10.90 -19.35 -16.67
N ARG A 113 11.99 -19.88 -16.08
CA ARG A 113 12.25 -21.34 -15.99
C ARG A 113 11.26 -22.12 -15.11
N HIS A 114 10.46 -21.42 -14.31
CA HIS A 114 9.48 -21.98 -13.38
C HIS A 114 8.03 -21.76 -13.85
N VAL A 115 7.85 -21.10 -14.99
CA VAL A 115 6.55 -20.65 -15.52
C VAL A 115 6.29 -21.36 -16.87
N SER A 116 5.02 -21.50 -17.27
CA SER A 116 4.64 -22.05 -18.57
C SER A 116 4.48 -20.94 -19.62
N ASP A 117 4.74 -21.23 -20.90
CA ASP A 117 4.53 -20.28 -22.01
C ASP A 117 3.08 -19.76 -22.10
N GLU A 118 2.11 -20.49 -21.55
CA GLU A 118 0.69 -20.11 -21.50
C GLU A 118 0.34 -19.17 -20.33
N THR A 119 1.24 -19.01 -19.35
CA THR A 119 1.00 -18.22 -18.14
C THR A 119 1.12 -16.72 -18.42
N GLN A 120 0.10 -15.93 -18.06
CA GLN A 120 0.20 -14.48 -18.15
C GLN A 120 1.07 -13.92 -17.00
N ILE A 121 2.25 -13.41 -17.34
CA ILE A 121 3.13 -12.71 -16.40
C ILE A 121 2.77 -11.21 -16.35
N LEU A 122 2.49 -10.69 -15.15
CA LEU A 122 2.28 -9.27 -14.86
C LEU A 122 3.48 -8.75 -14.08
N PHE A 123 4.28 -7.88 -14.71
CA PHE A 123 5.54 -7.39 -14.14
C PHE A 123 5.45 -5.95 -13.63
N GLY A 124 6.12 -5.67 -12.52
CA GLY A 124 6.34 -4.33 -12.00
C GLY A 124 7.69 -4.16 -11.34
N THR A 125 8.17 -2.92 -11.37
CA THR A 125 9.40 -2.55 -10.67
C THR A 125 9.30 -1.19 -10.01
N ALA A 126 9.84 -1.06 -8.79
CA ALA A 126 9.78 0.15 -7.99
C ALA A 126 11.11 0.46 -7.32
N VAL A 127 11.40 1.75 -7.19
CA VAL A 127 12.58 2.26 -6.46
C VAL A 127 12.08 2.89 -5.16
N ASP A 128 12.59 2.42 -4.02
CA ASP A 128 12.32 3.00 -2.70
C ASP A 128 13.63 3.27 -1.95
N GLY A 129 13.90 4.54 -1.68
CA GLY A 129 15.08 4.98 -0.92
C GLY A 129 15.22 4.34 0.46
N ARG A 130 14.12 3.82 1.05
CA ARG A 130 14.14 3.16 2.36
C ARG A 130 14.75 1.75 2.33
N LEU A 131 14.93 1.13 1.15
CA LEU A 131 15.58 -0.18 1.04
C LEU A 131 17.11 -0.08 1.12
N GLY A 132 17.71 1.07 0.78
CA GLY A 132 19.17 1.21 0.69
C GLY A 132 19.75 0.22 -0.34
N GLU A 133 20.68 -0.63 0.08
CA GLU A 133 21.26 -1.67 -0.79
C GLU A 133 20.44 -2.96 -0.90
N ARG A 134 19.23 -3.00 -0.35
CA ARG A 134 18.36 -4.17 -0.46
C ARG A 134 17.57 -4.21 -1.77
N LEU A 135 17.39 -5.43 -2.26
CA LEU A 135 16.46 -5.78 -3.32
C LEU A 135 15.44 -6.79 -2.77
N THR A 136 14.18 -6.56 -3.06
CA THR A 136 13.03 -7.39 -2.66
C THR A 136 12.30 -7.91 -3.89
N VAL A 137 11.87 -9.17 -3.83
CA VAL A 137 11.08 -9.83 -4.88
C VAL A 137 9.79 -10.34 -4.24
N THR A 138 8.65 -9.92 -4.77
CA THR A 138 7.33 -10.42 -4.39
C THR A 138 6.69 -11.13 -5.57
N ILE A 139 6.22 -12.35 -5.36
CA ILE A 139 5.54 -13.19 -6.35
C ILE A 139 4.14 -13.51 -5.82
N ILE A 140 3.12 -13.30 -6.65
CA ILE A 140 1.75 -13.71 -6.37
C ILE A 140 1.26 -14.48 -7.59
N SER A 141 0.95 -15.76 -7.46
CA SER A 141 0.38 -16.54 -8.56
C SER A 141 -1.06 -16.95 -8.28
N SER A 142 -1.82 -17.19 -9.33
CA SER A 142 -3.14 -17.83 -9.23
C SER A 142 -3.33 -18.87 -10.32
N PHE A 143 -4.04 -19.92 -9.95
CA PHE A 143 -4.37 -21.04 -10.83
C PHE A 143 -5.61 -20.70 -11.65
N ALA A 144 -5.71 -21.27 -12.84
CA ALA A 144 -6.99 -21.34 -13.55
C ALA A 144 -8.04 -21.98 -12.63
N ALA A 145 -9.30 -21.57 -12.80
CA ALA A 145 -10.39 -22.37 -12.29
C ALA A 145 -10.49 -23.62 -13.16
N ASP A 146 -10.41 -24.81 -12.57
CA ASP A 146 -10.81 -26.04 -13.25
C ASP A 146 -12.25 -25.88 -13.74
N GLU A 147 -12.46 -25.84 -15.05
CA GLU A 147 -13.79 -25.73 -15.65
C GLU A 147 -14.62 -27.02 -15.44
N HIS A 148 -14.00 -28.05 -14.86
CA HIS A 148 -14.56 -29.37 -14.55
C HIS A 148 -15.28 -29.49 -13.20
N LEU A 149 -15.43 -28.41 -12.42
CA LEU A 149 -16.45 -28.40 -11.37
C LEU A 149 -17.80 -28.06 -12.02
N PRO A 150 -18.73 -29.02 -12.17
CA PRO A 150 -20.01 -28.75 -12.82
C PRO A 150 -20.72 -27.65 -12.05
N GLN A 151 -21.05 -26.57 -12.76
CA GLN A 151 -21.91 -25.54 -12.19
C GLN A 151 -23.27 -26.17 -11.95
N THR A 152 -23.56 -26.50 -10.70
CA THR A 152 -24.94 -26.70 -10.22
C THR A 152 -25.63 -25.34 -10.23
N GLN A 153 -25.85 -24.78 -11.43
CA GLN A 153 -26.98 -23.89 -11.64
C GLN A 153 -28.19 -24.68 -11.14
N PRO A 154 -28.95 -24.18 -10.14
CA PRO A 154 -30.23 -24.79 -9.84
C PRO A 154 -31.02 -24.74 -11.15
N PRO A 155 -31.49 -25.89 -11.68
CA PRO A 155 -32.25 -25.86 -12.91
C PRO A 155 -33.44 -24.94 -12.68
N MET A 156 -33.71 -24.05 -13.65
CA MET A 156 -35.00 -23.38 -13.73
C MET A 156 -36.05 -24.45 -14.02
N SER A 157 -36.45 -25.17 -12.96
CA SER A 157 -37.46 -26.20 -13.05
C SER A 157 -38.76 -25.53 -13.44
N SER A 158 -39.27 -25.92 -14.59
CA SER A 158 -40.67 -25.80 -14.93
C SER A 158 -41.55 -26.13 -13.73
N ALA A 159 -42.59 -25.34 -13.50
CA ALA A 159 -43.48 -25.47 -12.35
C ALA A 159 -44.01 -26.92 -12.21
N PRO A 160 -43.96 -27.53 -11.02
CA PRO A 160 -44.52 -28.85 -10.80
C PRO A 160 -46.06 -28.80 -10.88
N PRO A 161 -46.72 -29.85 -11.39
CA PRO A 161 -48.18 -29.94 -11.37
C PRO A 161 -48.71 -30.04 -9.94
N MET A 162 -49.84 -29.39 -9.68
CA MET A 162 -50.45 -29.30 -8.36
C MET A 162 -51.02 -30.66 -7.92
N PRO A 163 -50.69 -31.19 -6.73
CA PRO A 163 -51.41 -32.30 -6.12
C PRO A 163 -52.77 -31.81 -5.56
N PRO A 164 -53.77 -32.72 -5.41
CA PRO A 164 -55.11 -32.34 -5.00
C PRO A 164 -55.17 -31.81 -3.55
N ALA A 165 -56.08 -30.86 -3.34
CA ALA A 165 -56.28 -30.21 -2.04
C ALA A 165 -56.76 -31.21 -0.98
N TRP A 166 -56.00 -31.31 0.10
CA TRP A 166 -56.46 -31.84 1.38
C TRP A 166 -56.68 -30.64 2.31
N GLU A 167 -57.94 -30.35 2.64
CA GLU A 167 -58.27 -29.34 3.65
C GLU A 167 -57.74 -29.81 5.01
N GLN A 168 -56.91 -28.97 5.64
CA GLN A 168 -56.64 -29.04 7.07
C GLN A 168 -56.94 -27.70 7.74
N PRO A 169 -57.32 -27.70 9.03
CA PRO A 169 -58.09 -26.60 9.61
C PRO A 169 -57.33 -25.29 9.75
N HIS A 170 -58.06 -24.19 9.63
CA HIS A 170 -57.52 -22.84 9.74
C HIS A 170 -57.36 -22.45 11.23
N GLU A 171 -56.16 -22.61 11.80
CA GLU A 171 -55.80 -21.86 13.00
C GLU A 171 -55.46 -20.42 12.63
N ALA A 172 -56.12 -19.47 13.31
CA ALA A 172 -56.10 -18.07 12.93
C ALA A 172 -54.75 -17.41 13.24
N ARG A 173 -54.18 -16.70 12.25
CA ARG A 173 -53.03 -15.82 12.48
C ARG A 173 -53.45 -14.62 13.33
N PRO A 174 -52.68 -14.22 14.35
CA PRO A 174 -52.88 -12.91 14.98
C PRO A 174 -52.55 -11.82 13.95
N LYS A 175 -53.41 -10.81 13.83
CA LYS A 175 -53.11 -9.59 13.08
C LYS A 175 -52.09 -8.77 13.85
N VAL A 176 -50.99 -8.42 13.20
CA VAL A 176 -50.16 -7.27 13.60
C VAL A 176 -50.61 -6.09 12.75
N GLU A 177 -51.26 -5.13 13.40
CA GLU A 177 -51.66 -3.85 12.81
C GLU A 177 -50.39 -3.06 12.43
N VAL A 178 -50.37 -2.41 11.26
CA VAL A 178 -49.29 -1.51 10.86
C VAL A 178 -49.76 -0.08 11.07
N GLU A 179 -49.19 0.61 12.06
CA GLU A 179 -49.46 2.02 12.35
C GLU A 179 -48.47 2.92 11.59
N PRO A 180 -48.91 4.00 10.92
CA PRO A 180 -48.05 4.81 10.06
C PRO A 180 -47.22 5.86 10.82
N GLU A 181 -46.05 6.15 10.28
CA GLU A 181 -45.08 7.15 10.77
C GLU A 181 -45.61 8.60 10.70
N PRO A 182 -45.48 9.38 11.80
CA PRO A 182 -45.58 10.84 11.76
C PRO A 182 -44.20 11.50 11.81
N ALA A 183 -43.96 12.46 10.91
CA ALA A 183 -42.88 13.43 10.99
C ALA A 183 -43.42 14.79 11.51
N PRO A 184 -42.57 15.81 11.72
CA PRO A 184 -41.32 15.84 12.49
C PRO A 184 -41.42 16.87 13.64
N ILE A 185 -40.55 16.82 14.67
CA ILE A 185 -40.45 17.88 15.69
C ILE A 185 -38.97 18.22 15.97
N GLU A 186 -38.74 19.52 16.19
CA GLU A 186 -37.45 20.18 16.39
C GLU A 186 -36.85 19.96 17.81
N ASP A 187 -35.77 20.69 18.10
CA ASP A 187 -35.14 20.88 19.42
C ASP A 187 -34.44 19.69 20.08
N PHE A 188 -33.20 19.43 19.60
CA PHE A 188 -32.14 18.94 20.50
C PHE A 188 -31.59 20.10 21.34
N GLN A 189 -32.32 20.46 22.40
CA GLN A 189 -31.78 21.33 23.45
C GLN A 189 -30.68 20.62 24.24
N SER A 190 -29.73 21.41 24.71
CA SER A 190 -28.56 20.97 25.47
C SER A 190 -28.92 20.60 26.90
N GLU A 191 -28.61 19.37 27.33
CA GLU A 191 -28.35 19.07 28.74
C GLU A 191 -27.34 17.91 28.87
N THR A 192 -26.07 18.34 28.94
CA THR A 192 -25.01 17.83 29.82
C THR A 192 -25.31 16.60 30.71
N SER A 193 -24.62 15.50 30.42
CA SER A 193 -24.30 14.45 31.41
C SER A 193 -22.83 14.58 31.82
N PRO A 194 -22.47 14.51 33.13
CA PRO A 194 -21.10 14.75 33.55
C PRO A 194 -20.14 13.62 33.11
N ILE A 195 -18.99 14.00 32.57
CA ILE A 195 -17.83 13.12 32.45
C ILE A 195 -16.99 13.36 33.70
N GLU A 196 -16.79 12.31 34.50
CA GLU A 196 -15.99 12.37 35.72
C GLU A 196 -14.50 12.30 35.38
N GLU A 197 -13.79 13.43 35.46
CA GLU A 197 -12.34 13.49 35.32
C GLU A 197 -11.64 12.89 36.56
N PRO A 198 -10.77 11.87 36.42
CA PRO A 198 -9.75 11.60 37.41
C PRO A 198 -8.67 12.70 37.30
N GLY A 199 -8.76 13.70 38.18
CA GLY A 199 -7.92 14.88 38.14
C GLY A 199 -6.42 14.60 38.20
N LEU A 200 -5.67 15.27 37.32
CA LEU A 200 -4.20 15.36 37.40
C LEU A 200 -3.83 16.28 38.56
N ALA A 201 -3.56 15.70 39.74
CA ALA A 201 -2.98 16.42 40.85
C ALA A 201 -1.49 16.73 40.57
N GLU A 202 -1.11 18.00 40.72
CA GLU A 202 0.29 18.41 40.73
C GLU A 202 1.06 17.69 41.84
N VAL A 203 2.18 17.04 41.46
CA VAL A 203 3.18 16.55 42.41
C VAL A 203 4.55 16.99 41.90
N GLU A 204 4.95 18.18 42.34
CA GLU A 204 6.31 18.70 42.21
C GLU A 204 7.24 17.90 43.14
N ILE A 205 8.20 17.15 42.58
CA ILE A 205 9.29 16.53 43.35
C ILE A 205 10.62 16.76 42.63
N ALA A 206 11.57 17.33 43.38
CA ALA A 206 12.93 17.66 42.94
C ALA A 206 13.79 16.42 42.62
N PRO A 207 14.84 16.55 41.79
CA PRO A 207 15.66 15.41 41.36
C PRO A 207 16.56 14.86 42.48
N ALA A 208 16.66 13.52 42.53
CA ALA A 208 17.64 12.81 43.36
C ALA A 208 19.00 12.64 42.63
N PRO A 209 20.12 12.41 43.36
CA PRO A 209 21.46 12.54 42.79
C PRO A 209 21.91 11.35 41.93
N LEU A 210 22.82 11.63 40.99
CA LEU A 210 23.60 10.61 40.28
C LEU A 210 24.77 10.16 41.17
N GLU A 211 24.88 8.86 41.43
CA GLU A 211 26.01 8.29 42.17
C GLU A 211 27.28 8.17 41.30
N GLU A 212 28.40 8.43 41.95
CA GLU A 212 29.74 8.49 41.38
C GLU A 212 30.38 7.09 41.39
N GLN A 213 30.80 6.59 40.22
CA GLN A 213 31.55 5.32 40.11
C GLN A 213 32.97 5.55 39.60
N ALA A 214 33.95 5.24 40.44
CA ALA A 214 35.36 5.35 40.13
C ALA A 214 35.83 4.27 39.13
N PRO A 215 36.76 4.58 38.21
CA PRO A 215 37.33 3.59 37.29
C PRO A 215 38.42 2.74 37.95
N ASN A 216 38.52 1.47 37.51
CA ASN A 216 39.56 0.54 37.95
C ASN A 216 40.95 0.88 37.38
N THR A 217 41.97 0.73 38.22
CA THR A 217 43.40 0.83 37.86
C THR A 217 43.88 -0.40 37.09
N VAL A 218 44.67 -0.19 36.02
CA VAL A 218 45.58 -1.20 35.44
C VAL A 218 46.91 -0.51 35.12
N GLU A 219 48.02 -1.05 35.65
CA GLU A 219 49.39 -0.55 35.41
C GLU A 219 50.02 -1.17 34.15
N VAL A 220 50.72 -0.37 33.32
CA VAL A 220 51.87 -0.81 32.49
C VAL A 220 52.87 0.35 32.26
N LEU A 221 54.17 0.03 32.31
CA LEU A 221 55.36 0.88 32.07
C LEU A 221 56.08 0.44 30.77
N ASP A 222 56.92 1.20 30.05
CA ASP A 222 57.46 2.58 30.10
C ASP A 222 58.00 2.90 28.66
N THR A 223 58.17 4.13 28.11
CA THR A 223 59.35 5.03 28.20
C THR A 223 59.58 5.75 26.85
N ALA A 224 60.22 6.93 26.87
CA ALA A 224 60.94 7.68 25.78
C ALA A 224 60.22 8.77 24.93
N GLU A 225 61.04 9.74 24.45
CA GLU A 225 60.74 11.15 24.09
C GLU A 225 60.79 11.51 22.56
N PRO A 226 60.40 12.75 22.14
CA PRO A 226 60.01 13.13 20.75
C PRO A 226 61.07 13.94 19.96
N PRO A 227 60.85 14.41 18.69
CA PRO A 227 60.12 15.69 18.37
C PRO A 227 59.50 15.71 16.92
N PRO A 228 59.18 16.85 16.24
CA PRO A 228 58.70 18.17 16.66
C PRO A 228 57.37 18.66 16.00
N VAL A 229 56.87 19.77 16.56
CA VAL A 229 55.70 20.59 16.22
C VAL A 229 55.65 21.20 14.80
N ILE A 230 54.43 21.32 14.22
CA ILE A 230 54.07 22.35 13.21
C ILE A 230 52.89 23.18 13.73
N THR A 231 52.97 24.51 13.63
CA THR A 231 51.96 25.45 14.15
C THR A 231 51.05 26.00 13.03
N PRO A 232 49.73 26.16 13.27
CA PRO A 232 48.89 27.06 12.48
C PRO A 232 48.89 28.48 13.08
N ARG A 233 48.91 29.51 12.23
CA ARG A 233 48.95 30.92 12.64
C ARG A 233 47.58 31.47 13.07
N ARG A 234 47.66 32.58 13.82
CA ARG A 234 46.61 33.28 14.58
C ARG A 234 45.62 34.08 13.70
N LYS A 235 44.41 34.28 14.26
CA LYS A 235 43.28 35.12 13.83
C LYS A 235 43.67 36.54 13.33
N PRO A 236 42.74 37.23 12.64
CA PRO A 236 42.07 38.35 13.32
C PRO A 236 40.54 38.23 13.38
N ALA A 237 39.95 39.04 14.26
CA ALA A 237 38.53 39.33 14.48
C ALA A 237 38.43 40.86 14.78
N PRO A 238 37.27 41.49 15.10
CA PRO A 238 35.91 40.95 15.24
C PRO A 238 34.76 41.82 14.63
N ALA A 239 33.52 41.36 14.88
CA ALA A 239 32.27 42.13 15.07
C ALA A 239 31.66 42.96 13.91
N ASN A 240 30.42 42.61 13.54
CA ASN A 240 29.26 43.17 14.25
C ASN A 240 28.08 42.17 14.26
N GLU A 241 27.18 42.30 15.23
CA GLU A 241 26.00 41.44 15.41
C GLU A 241 24.79 42.00 14.67
N GLU A 242 23.95 41.14 14.08
CA GLU A 242 22.57 41.51 13.76
C GLU A 242 21.59 40.35 14.01
N LYS A 243 20.37 40.69 14.41
CA LYS A 243 19.44 39.80 15.13
C LYS A 243 18.70 38.86 14.18
N VAL A 244 18.70 37.56 14.51
CA VAL A 244 17.77 36.60 13.89
C VAL A 244 16.36 36.88 14.42
N SER A 245 15.48 37.37 13.55
CA SER A 245 14.05 37.51 13.84
C SER A 245 13.33 36.17 13.69
N ALA A 246 12.42 35.86 14.60
CA ALA A 246 11.63 34.63 14.59
C ALA A 246 10.80 34.47 13.30
N GLU A 247 10.84 33.28 12.72
CA GLU A 247 9.99 32.89 11.59
C GLU A 247 8.53 32.76 12.07
N LYS A 248 7.64 33.57 11.50
CA LYS A 248 6.18 33.40 11.67
C LYS A 248 5.67 32.43 10.61
N SER A 249 4.84 31.48 11.03
CA SER A 249 4.16 30.56 10.14
C SER A 249 3.30 31.30 9.10
N THR A 250 3.66 31.20 7.83
CA THR A 250 2.80 31.64 6.73
C THR A 250 1.72 30.58 6.50
N GLN A 251 0.49 30.85 6.95
CA GLN A 251 -0.67 30.05 6.53
C GLN A 251 -0.77 30.03 5.00
N ALA A 252 -0.89 28.83 4.42
CA ALA A 252 -1.14 28.66 3.00
C ALA A 252 -2.52 29.24 2.65
N LYS A 253 -2.52 30.43 2.06
CA LYS A 253 -3.73 31.08 1.56
C LYS A 253 -4.04 30.50 0.19
N GLN A 254 -5.07 29.68 0.08
CA GLN A 254 -5.51 29.13 -1.20
C GLN A 254 -5.98 30.26 -2.11
N GLU A 255 -5.20 30.59 -3.13
CA GLU A 255 -5.59 31.57 -4.13
C GLU A 255 -6.67 30.98 -5.04
N VAL A 256 -7.75 31.74 -5.25
CA VAL A 256 -8.79 31.39 -6.21
C VAL A 256 -8.20 31.60 -7.61
N LEU A 257 -8.10 30.52 -8.38
CA LEU A 257 -7.64 30.58 -9.77
C LEU A 257 -8.54 31.49 -10.59
N GLN A 258 -8.01 32.64 -11.00
CA GLN A 258 -8.68 33.57 -11.88
C GLN A 258 -8.64 33.03 -13.31
N PHE A 259 -9.68 32.28 -13.68
CA PHE A 259 -9.87 31.86 -15.07
C PHE A 259 -10.33 33.05 -15.91
N GLU A 260 -9.42 33.63 -16.69
CA GLU A 260 -9.79 34.52 -17.78
C GLU A 260 -10.71 33.81 -18.79
N PRO A 261 -11.64 34.53 -19.46
CA PRO A 261 -12.59 33.92 -20.37
C PRO A 261 -11.86 33.21 -21.53
N VAL A 262 -12.01 31.89 -21.57
CA VAL A 262 -11.36 31.01 -22.54
C VAL A 262 -11.88 31.29 -23.96
N ASN A 263 -11.09 32.00 -24.76
CA ASN A 263 -11.28 32.10 -26.21
C ASN A 263 -10.99 30.74 -26.89
N ARG A 264 -11.08 30.67 -28.23
CA ARG A 264 -10.94 29.42 -29.04
C ARG A 264 -9.57 28.70 -28.89
N GLY A 265 -8.64 29.24 -28.10
CA GLY A 265 -7.43 28.55 -27.66
C GLY A 265 -6.53 28.19 -28.85
N ARG A 266 -6.18 26.91 -28.98
CA ARG A 266 -5.30 26.43 -30.07
C ARG A 266 -5.92 26.60 -31.47
N PHE A 267 -7.24 26.78 -31.57
CA PHE A 267 -7.99 26.81 -32.83
C PHE A 267 -8.32 28.23 -33.34
N GLU A 268 -7.79 29.29 -32.71
CA GLU A 268 -8.01 30.68 -33.16
C GLU A 268 -7.48 30.99 -34.58
N LYS A 269 -6.59 30.16 -35.11
CA LYS A 269 -5.88 30.38 -36.39
C LYS A 269 -6.29 29.40 -37.50
N SER A 270 -7.29 28.56 -37.26
CA SER A 270 -7.81 27.58 -38.22
C SER A 270 -9.22 27.96 -38.70
N GLU A 271 -9.59 27.49 -39.89
CA GLU A 271 -10.97 27.59 -40.37
C GLU A 271 -11.88 26.72 -39.47
N PRO A 272 -13.07 27.21 -39.07
CA PRO A 272 -13.88 26.56 -38.04
C PRO A 272 -14.57 25.29 -38.55
N THR A 273 -14.52 24.23 -37.74
CA THR A 273 -15.16 22.95 -38.01
C THR A 273 -16.66 23.03 -37.72
N ILE A 274 -17.42 23.53 -38.70
CA ILE A 274 -18.88 23.69 -38.60
C ILE A 274 -19.59 22.38 -38.97
N VAL A 275 -20.33 21.82 -38.02
CA VAL A 275 -21.19 20.64 -38.22
C VAL A 275 -22.59 20.97 -37.73
N GLU A 276 -23.62 20.75 -38.56
CA GLU A 276 -25.03 21.05 -38.27
C GLU A 276 -25.30 22.53 -37.87
N GLY A 277 -24.41 23.44 -38.25
CA GLY A 277 -24.48 24.87 -37.89
C GLY A 277 -23.83 25.22 -36.54
N GLU A 278 -23.28 24.24 -35.81
CA GLU A 278 -22.48 24.47 -34.61
C GLU A 278 -20.97 24.37 -34.89
N ASP A 279 -20.20 25.26 -34.26
CA ASP A 279 -18.74 25.29 -34.29
C ASP A 279 -18.16 24.30 -33.27
N LEU A 280 -17.63 23.16 -33.75
CA LEU A 280 -17.12 22.11 -32.87
C LEU A 280 -15.82 22.48 -32.15
N ASP A 281 -15.08 23.48 -32.66
CA ASP A 281 -13.80 23.93 -32.09
C ASP A 281 -14.01 24.79 -30.83
N VAL A 282 -15.24 25.20 -30.55
CA VAL A 282 -15.65 25.82 -29.28
C VAL A 282 -16.05 24.74 -28.26
N PRO A 283 -15.47 24.75 -27.04
CA PRO A 283 -15.82 23.82 -25.97
C PRO A 283 -17.33 23.73 -25.68
N THR A 284 -17.83 22.51 -25.46
CA THR A 284 -19.26 22.20 -25.34
C THR A 284 -19.99 23.02 -24.26
N TYR A 285 -19.30 23.40 -23.17
CA TYR A 285 -19.91 24.22 -22.11
C TYR A 285 -20.20 25.66 -22.55
N LEU A 286 -19.35 26.25 -23.42
CA LEU A 286 -19.59 27.55 -24.04
C LEU A 286 -20.74 27.46 -25.05
N ARG A 287 -20.73 26.44 -25.93
CA ARG A 287 -21.82 26.18 -26.87
C ARG A 287 -23.18 26.06 -26.18
N LYS A 288 -23.25 25.30 -25.08
CA LYS A 288 -24.47 25.06 -24.30
C LYS A 288 -24.74 26.14 -23.23
N LYS A 289 -23.95 27.23 -23.18
CA LYS A 289 -24.07 28.34 -22.20
C LYS A 289 -24.13 27.88 -20.73
N ILE A 290 -23.45 26.79 -20.40
CA ILE A 290 -23.41 26.22 -19.06
C ILE A 290 -22.41 27.04 -18.23
N LYS A 291 -22.90 27.72 -17.19
CA LYS A 291 -22.04 28.41 -16.22
C LYS A 291 -21.41 27.37 -15.29
N VAL A 292 -20.12 27.12 -15.45
CA VAL A 292 -19.31 26.45 -14.42
C VAL A 292 -19.24 27.41 -13.22
N LYS A 293 -19.59 26.90 -12.04
CA LYS A 293 -19.46 27.58 -10.75
C LYS A 293 -18.29 26.98 -9.98
#